data_AF-A0A011NAH0-F1
#
_entry.id   AF-A0A011NAH0-F1
#
_cell.length_a   1.000
_cell.length_b   1.000
_cell.length_c   1.000
_cell.angle_alpha   90.00
_cell.angle_beta   90.00
_cell.angle_gamma   90.00
#
_symmetry.space_group_name_H-M   'P 1'
#
loop_
_entity.id
_entity.type
_entity.pdbx_description
1 polymer ?
#
loop_
_entity_poly.entity_id
_entity_poly.type
_entity_poly.pdbx_seq_one_letter_code
_entity_poly.pdbx_strand_id
1 'polypeptide(L)'
;MGDGVYQLPAAALAQAGKHPLTLTIQAGDSIDLLAATLEVGEVPATTSAGENSGRPWWLFAAISLVLLCGGLVARRLRRQARERAIPHV
;
A
#
# COMPACT_ATOMS: atom_id res chain seq x y z
N MET A 1 12.23 7.64 37.10
CA MET A 1 12.94 6.40 36.74
C MET A 1 12.54 6.04 35.34
N GLY A 2 13.48 5.81 34.42
CA GLY A 2 13.16 5.26 33.09
C GLY A 2 12.92 3.76 33.22
N ASP A 3 11.95 3.22 32.48
CA ASP A 3 11.52 1.81 32.53
C ASP A 3 12.59 0.77 32.14
N GLY A 4 13.85 1.18 31.94
CA GLY A 4 14.94 0.29 31.52
C GLY A 4 14.79 -0.27 30.11
N VAL A 5 13.86 0.29 29.32
CA VAL A 5 13.62 -0.13 27.93
C VAL A 5 14.44 0.72 26.99
N TYR A 6 15.27 0.06 26.17
CA TYR A 6 16.11 0.69 25.15
C TYR A 6 15.74 0.17 23.77
N GLN A 7 15.65 1.08 22.80
CA GLN A 7 15.42 0.73 21.41
C GLN A 7 16.69 1.02 20.60
N LEU A 8 17.09 0.06 19.77
CA LEU A 8 18.23 0.18 18.88
C LEU A 8 17.80 -0.17 17.45
N PRO A 9 18.10 0.65 16.44
CA PRO A 9 17.89 0.27 15.05
C PRO A 9 18.83 -0.89 14.68
N ALA A 10 18.25 -2.02 14.27
CA ALA A 10 18.99 -3.26 14.01
C ALA A 10 18.67 -3.85 12.63
N ALA A 11 18.83 -3.05 11.57
CA ALA A 11 18.54 -3.49 10.20
C ALA A 11 19.36 -4.72 9.76
N ALA A 12 20.59 -4.87 10.28
CA ALA A 12 21.44 -6.03 9.98
C ALA A 12 20.92 -7.34 10.62
N LEU A 13 20.11 -7.26 11.67
CA LEU A 13 19.50 -8.42 12.35
C LEU A 13 18.10 -8.75 11.77
N ALA A 14 17.67 -8.06 10.71
CA ALA A 14 16.36 -8.31 10.10
C ALA A 14 16.30 -9.60 9.27
N GLN A 15 17.45 -10.21 8.97
CA GLN A 15 17.51 -11.48 8.27
C GLN A 15 17.06 -12.62 9.19
N ALA A 16 16.24 -13.53 8.64
CA ALA A 16 15.82 -14.72 9.37
C ALA A 16 17.03 -15.57 9.77
N GLY A 17 17.04 -16.04 11.01
CA GLY A 17 18.14 -16.82 11.54
C GLY A 17 18.43 -16.58 13.02
N LYS A 18 19.48 -17.24 13.51
CA LYS A 18 19.96 -17.12 14.88
C LYS A 18 21.12 -16.13 14.93
N HIS A 19 20.95 -15.08 15.73
CA HIS A 19 21.95 -14.03 15.90
C HIS A 19 22.48 -14.06 17.33
N PRO A 20 23.75 -14.44 17.56
CA PRO A 20 24.36 -14.36 18.88
C PRO A 20 24.54 -12.88 19.26
N LEU A 21 24.06 -12.52 20.44
CA LEU A 21 24.16 -11.19 21.03
C LEU A 21 25.04 -11.26 22.28
N THR A 22 25.91 -10.27 22.44
CA THR A 22 26.68 -10.04 23.67
C THR A 22 26.29 -8.68 24.22
N LEU A 23 25.76 -8.64 25.43
CA LEU A 23 25.39 -7.41 26.13
C LEU A 23 26.33 -7.23 27.32
N THR A 24 26.93 -6.05 27.44
CA THR A 24 27.74 -5.68 28.59
C THR A 24 27.01 -4.61 29.38
N ILE A 25 26.71 -4.90 30.64
CA ILE A 25 26.06 -3.97 31.56
C ILE A 25 27.09 -3.51 32.56
N GLN A 26 27.36 -2.20 32.59
CA GLN A 26 28.23 -1.60 33.59
C GLN A 26 27.41 -0.75 34.57
N ALA A 27 27.52 -1.08 35.86
CA ALA A 27 26.84 -0.39 36.95
C ALA A 27 27.86 -0.03 38.03
N GLY A 28 28.32 1.22 38.02
CA GLY A 28 29.42 1.67 38.89
C GLY A 28 30.70 0.87 38.63
N ASP A 29 31.22 0.23 39.67
CA ASP A 29 32.42 -0.62 39.61
C ASP A 29 32.12 -2.07 39.18
N SER A 30 30.85 -2.42 38.97
CA SER A 30 30.43 -3.76 38.55
C SER A 30 30.23 -3.83 37.04
N ILE A 31 30.73 -4.91 36.43
CA ILE A 31 30.55 -5.23 35.01
C ILE A 31 29.95 -6.63 34.90
N ASP A 32 28.85 -6.74 34.17
CA ASP A 32 28.20 -7.99 33.82
C ASP A 32 28.23 -8.21 32.30
N LEU A 33 28.52 -9.45 31.89
CA LEU A 33 28.58 -9.85 30.49
C LEU A 33 27.54 -10.95 30.26
N LEU A 34 26.53 -10.60 29.48
CA LEU A 34 25.40 -11.46 29.16
C LEU A 34 25.48 -11.92 27.72
N ALA A 35 25.39 -13.24 27.53
CA ALA A 35 25.25 -13.85 26.21
C ALA A 35 23.78 -14.21 25.98
N ALA A 36 23.24 -13.82 24.83
CA ALA A 36 21.89 -14.17 24.42
C ALA A 36 21.89 -14.59 22.94
N THR A 37 20.86 -15.34 22.53
CA THR A 37 20.63 -15.63 21.11
C THR A 37 19.31 -15.02 20.72
N LEU A 38 19.32 -14.13 19.73
CA LEU A 38 18.10 -13.61 19.11
C LEU A 38 17.71 -14.55 17.97
N GLU A 39 16.56 -15.18 18.10
CA GLU A 39 15.96 -15.98 17.02
C GLU A 39 14.99 -15.11 16.24
N VAL A 40 15.34 -14.84 14.98
CA VAL A 40 14.50 -14.09 14.05
C VAL A 40 13.81 -15.11 13.16
N GLY A 41 12.52 -15.30 13.39
CA GLY A 41 11.70 -16.16 12.53
C GLY A 41 11.60 -15.58 11.12
N GLU A 42 11.46 -16.46 10.13
CA GLU A 42 11.09 -16.07 8.77
C GLU A 42 9.76 -15.32 8.86
N VAL A 43 9.78 -14.00 8.62
CA VAL A 43 8.55 -13.24 8.46
C VAL A 43 7.96 -13.72 7.14
N PRO A 44 6.81 -14.42 7.13
CA PRO A 44 6.17 -14.76 5.87
C PRO A 44 5.97 -13.44 5.14
N ALA A 45 6.53 -13.34 3.95
CA ALA A 45 6.32 -12.20 3.07
C ALA A 45 4.82 -11.94 3.08
N THR A 46 4.40 -10.87 3.76
CA THR A 46 3.03 -10.42 3.67
C THR A 46 2.95 -9.95 2.24
N THR A 47 2.49 -10.83 1.35
CA THR A 47 2.02 -10.45 0.04
C THR A 47 0.97 -9.40 0.33
N SER A 48 1.39 -8.15 0.22
CA SER A 48 0.49 -7.02 0.19
C SER A 48 -0.40 -7.27 -1.01
N ALA A 49 -1.55 -7.90 -0.75
CA ALA A 49 -2.62 -8.05 -1.71
C ALA A 49 -3.15 -6.64 -1.95
N GLY A 50 -2.47 -5.90 -2.83
CA GLY A 50 -2.76 -4.48 -2.98
C GLY A 50 -1.78 -3.66 -3.81
N GLU A 51 -0.78 -4.23 -4.47
CA GLU A 51 -0.09 -3.50 -5.53
C GLU A 51 -0.87 -3.65 -6.83
N ASN A 52 -1.88 -2.79 -6.97
CA ASN A 52 -2.55 -2.44 -8.21
C ASN A 52 -1.60 -1.68 -9.17
N SER A 53 -0.38 -2.20 -9.35
CA SER A 53 0.70 -1.70 -10.22
C SER A 53 0.52 -2.09 -11.69
N GLY A 54 -0.71 -2.41 -12.11
CA GLY A 54 -1.03 -2.80 -13.48
C GLY A 54 -2.20 -1.98 -14.00
N ARG A 55 -1.90 -0.94 -14.78
CA ARG A 55 -2.80 -0.16 -15.67
C ARG A 55 -4.16 0.23 -15.07
N PRO A 56 -4.49 1.53 -14.92
CA PRO A 56 -5.75 1.96 -14.32
C PRO A 56 -6.95 1.57 -15.20
N TRP A 57 -7.48 0.38 -14.96
CA TRP A 57 -8.67 -0.20 -15.61
C TRP A 57 -9.89 0.72 -15.47
N TRP A 58 -9.92 1.53 -14.41
CA TRP A 58 -10.91 2.59 -14.21
C TRP A 58 -10.95 3.55 -15.41
N LEU A 59 -9.82 3.89 -16.05
CA LEU A 59 -9.84 4.78 -17.21
C LEU A 59 -10.72 4.23 -18.34
N PHE A 60 -10.70 2.90 -18.58
CA PHE A 60 -11.58 2.29 -19.58
C PHE A 60 -13.06 2.33 -19.16
N ALA A 61 -13.36 2.16 -17.88
CA ALA A 61 -14.72 2.31 -17.36
C ALA A 61 -15.22 3.76 -17.48
N ALA A 62 -14.38 4.74 -17.16
CA ALA A 62 -14.69 6.16 -17.27
C ALA A 62 -14.94 6.58 -18.73
N ILE A 63 -14.08 6.16 -19.66
CA ILE A 63 -14.23 6.45 -21.09
C ILE A 63 -15.52 5.84 -21.64
N SER A 64 -15.84 4.59 -21.27
CA SER A 64 -17.07 3.92 -21.70
C SER A 64 -18.32 4.64 -21.20
N LEU A 65 -18.31 5.11 -19.95
CA LEU A 65 -19.43 5.85 -19.37
C LEU A 65 -19.64 7.20 -20.06
N VAL A 66 -18.55 7.95 -20.33
CA VAL A 66 -18.59 9.23 -21.04
C VAL A 66 -19.12 9.06 -22.47
N LEU A 67 -18.67 8.03 -23.18
CA LEU A 67 -19.17 7.71 -24.52
C LEU A 67 -20.65 7.35 -24.52
N LEU A 68 -21.10 6.57 -23.53
CA LEU A 68 -22.51 6.18 -23.42
C LEU A 68 -23.40 7.39 -23.12
N CYS A 69 -23.02 8.22 -22.14
CA CYS A 69 -23.74 9.44 -21.79
C CYS A 69 -23.74 10.45 -22.95
N GLY A 70 -22.57 10.72 -23.55
CA GLY A 70 -22.43 11.64 -24.67
C GLY A 70 -23.22 11.19 -25.89
N GLY A 71 -23.17 9.90 -26.23
CA GLY A 71 -23.94 9.31 -27.33
C GLY A 71 -25.45 9.41 -27.11
N LEU A 72 -25.92 9.17 -25.89
CA LEU A 72 -27.36 9.23 -25.56
C LEU A 72 -27.89 10.66 -25.60
N VAL A 73 -27.12 11.64 -25.10
CA VAL A 73 -27.45 13.06 -25.19
C VAL A 73 -27.46 13.52 -26.65
N ALA A 74 -26.43 13.19 -27.44
CA ALA A 74 -26.38 13.53 -28.86
C ALA A 74 -27.54 12.91 -29.64
N ARG A 75 -27.93 11.67 -29.35
CA ARG A 75 -29.11 11.03 -29.97
C ARG A 75 -30.41 11.74 -29.60
N ARG A 76 -30.57 12.17 -28.35
CA ARG A 76 -31.75 12.95 -27.91
C ARG A 76 -31.83 14.30 -28.63
N LEU A 77 -30.72 15.03 -28.71
CA LEU A 77 -30.65 16.31 -29.42
C LEU A 77 -30.94 16.16 -30.91
N ARG A 78 -30.42 15.11 -31.57
CA ARG A 78 -30.70 14.82 -32.98
C ARG A 78 -32.16 14.46 -33.22
N ARG A 79 -32.82 13.74 -32.30
CA ARG A 79 -34.26 13.45 -32.39
C ARG A 79 -35.08 14.73 -32.28
N GLN A 80 -34.79 15.59 -31.31
CA GLN A 80 -35.47 16.87 -31.15
C GLN A 80 -35.24 17.83 -32.33
N ALA A 81 -34.03 17.85 -32.90
CA ALA A 81 -33.74 18.63 -34.10
C ALA A 81 -34.52 18.12 -35.33
N ARG A 82 -34.77 16.81 -35.42
CA ARG A 82 -35.56 16.19 -36.50
C ARG A 82 -37.06 16.43 -36.35
N GLU A 83 -37.56 16.50 -35.13
CA GLU A 83 -38.96 16.86 -34.82
C GLU A 83 -39.24 18.34 -35.10
N ARG A 84 -38.24 19.22 -34.92
CA ARG A 84 -38.33 20.65 -35.29
C ARG A 84 -38.17 20.92 -36.79
N ALA A 85 -37.79 19.91 -37.58
CA ALA A 85 -37.56 20.03 -39.01
C ALA A 85 -38.75 19.54 -39.86
N ILE A 86 -39.93 19.33 -39.27
CA ILE A 86 -41.18 19.21 -40.02
C ILE A 86 -41.81 20.62 -40.07
N PRO A 87 -41.50 21.46 -41.09
CA PRO A 87 -42.32 22.63 -41.33
C PRO A 87 -43.73 22.15 -41.72
N HIS A 88 -44.72 22.63 -40.99
CA HIS A 88 -46.11 22.64 -41.44
C HIS A 88 -46.14 23.36 -42.80
N VAL A 89 -46.36 22.59 -43.87
CA VAL A 89 -46.90 23.07 -45.15
C VAL A 89 -48.24 22.39 -45.33
#